data_AF-A0A258SJF6-F1
#
_entry.id   AF-A0A258SJF6-F1
#
_cell.length_a   1.000
_cell.length_b   1.000
_cell.length_c   1.000
_cell.angle_alpha   90.00
_cell.angle_beta   90.00
_cell.angle_gamma   90.00
#
_symmetry.space_group_name_H-M   'P 1'
#
loop_
_entity.id
_entity.type
_entity.pdbx_description
1 polymer ?
#
loop_
_entity_poly.entity_id
_entity_poly.type
_entity_poly.pdbx_seq_one_letter_code
_entity_poly.pdbx_strand_id
1 'polypeptide(L)' 'MMPSVTKQVEGHTICALGDAAAWPIQGLIKHFRPEMERRIAEKRGGGLETMQEAAE' A
#
# COMPACT_ATOMS: atom_id res chain seq x y z
N MET A 1 -4.04 -6.40 -3.21
CA MET A 1 -4.33 -5.40 -4.26
C MET A 1 -4.92 -4.14 -3.62
N MET A 2 -4.11 -3.35 -2.90
CA MET A 2 -4.58 -2.15 -2.17
C MET A 2 -4.86 -0.92 -3.06
N PRO A 3 -4.04 -0.59 -4.09
CA PRO A 3 -4.28 0.61 -4.90
C PRO A 3 -5.49 0.52 -5.83
N SER A 4 -6.06 -0.67 -6.08
CA SER A 4 -7.31 -0.77 -6.85
C SER A 4 -8.54 -0.54 -5.97
N VAL A 5 -8.46 -0.86 -4.68
CA VAL A 5 -9.59 -0.70 -3.74
C VAL A 5 -9.85 0.78 -3.45
N THR A 6 -8.80 1.57 -3.27
CA THR A 6 -8.96 3.03 -3.06
C THR A 6 -9.63 3.73 -4.24
N LYS A 7 -9.39 3.28 -5.47
CA LYS A 7 -10.07 3.76 -6.68
C LYS A 7 -11.52 3.31 -6.80
N GLN A 8 -11.88 2.18 -6.19
CA GLN A 8 -13.27 1.72 -6.13
C GLN A 8 -14.08 2.46 -5.06
N VAL A 9 -13.43 3.10 -4.10
CA VAL A 9 -14.08 3.91 -3.07
C VAL A 9 -14.23 5.36 -3.56
N GLU A 10 -13.22 5.89 -4.25
CA GLU A 10 -13.24 7.22 -4.83
C GLU A 10 -14.38 7.37 -5.86
N GLY A 11 -15.26 8.36 -5.67
CA GLY A 11 -16.38 8.66 -6.56
C GLY A 11 -17.54 7.65 -6.52
N HIS A 12 -17.47 6.63 -5.67
CA HIS A 12 -18.46 5.54 -5.57
C HIS A 12 -19.12 5.47 -4.19
N THR A 13 -19.06 6.56 -3.42
CA THR A 13 -19.71 6.66 -2.11
C THR A 13 -20.66 7.85 -2.07
N ILE A 14 -21.73 7.76 -1.25
CA ILE A 14 -22.78 8.79 -1.16
C ILE A 14 -22.29 10.10 -0.52
N CYS A 15 -21.19 10.04 0.24
CA CYS A 15 -20.63 11.17 0.98
C CYS A 15 -19.15 11.31 0.68
N ALA A 16 -18.67 12.55 0.57
CA ALA A 16 -17.28 12.91 0.30
C ALA A 16 -16.27 12.38 1.34
N LEU A 17 -16.75 11.83 2.48
CA LEU A 17 -15.91 11.14 3.45
C LEU A 17 -15.14 9.96 2.81
N GLY A 18 -15.75 9.25 1.86
CA GLY A 18 -15.10 8.14 1.17
C GLY A 18 -13.89 8.60 0.34
N ASP A 19 -14.05 9.69 -0.39
CA ASP A 19 -12.98 10.30 -1.19
C ASP A 19 -11.88 10.87 -0.29
N ALA A 20 -12.28 11.56 0.78
CA ALA A 20 -11.38 12.10 1.79
C ALA A 20 -10.54 11.01 2.49
N ALA A 21 -11.07 9.79 2.62
CA ALA A 21 -10.32 8.64 3.13
C ALA A 21 -9.45 7.95 2.07
N ALA A 22 -9.91 7.91 0.81
CA ALA A 22 -9.20 7.24 -0.28
C ALA A 22 -7.93 7.99 -0.70
N TRP A 23 -7.98 9.32 -0.84
CA TRP A 23 -6.86 10.12 -1.35
C TRP A 23 -5.59 10.06 -0.48
N PRO A 24 -5.66 10.18 0.87
CA PRO A 24 -4.47 10.05 1.71
C PRO A 24 -3.80 8.67 1.58
N ILE A 25 -4.60 7.61 1.46
CA ILE A 25 -4.08 6.24 1.27
C ILE A 25 -3.40 6.10 -0.10
N GLN A 26 -3.98 6.67 -1.16
CA GLN A 26 -3.34 6.71 -2.48
C GLN A 26 -2.01 7.48 -2.45
N GLY A 27 -1.96 8.62 -1.75
CA GLY A 27 -0.74 9.39 -1.53
C GLY A 27 0.33 8.62 -0.76
N LEU A 28 -0.06 7.95 0.33
CA LEU A 28 0.80 7.09 1.13
C LEU A 28 1.41 5.97 0.28
N ILE A 29 0.58 5.25 -0.49
CA ILE A 29 1.05 4.18 -1.37
C ILE A 29 1.98 4.73 -2.48
N LYS A 30 1.74 5.94 -3.00
CA LYS A 30 2.59 6.52 -4.05
C LYS A 30 3.99 6.86 -3.57
N HIS A 31 4.13 7.35 -2.34
CA HIS A 31 5.41 7.88 -1.83
C HIS A 31 6.13 6.94 -0.85
N PHE A 32 5.39 6.10 -0.12
CA PHE A 32 5.91 5.28 0.98
C PHE A 32 5.73 3.78 0.73
N ARG A 33 5.44 3.35 -0.51
CA ARG A 33 5.36 1.93 -0.86
C ARG A 33 6.56 1.09 -0.39
N PRO A 34 7.83 1.51 -0.59
CA PRO A 34 8.98 0.72 -0.15
C PRO A 34 8.99 0.49 1.37
N GLU A 35 8.56 1.50 2.13
CA GLU A 35 8.51 1.45 3.59
C GLU A 35 7.40 0.49 4.06
N MET A 36 6.23 0.56 3.43
CA MET A 36 5.12 -0.36 3.70
C MET A 36 5.48 -1.80 3.39
N GLU A 37 6.14 -2.07 2.25
CA GLU A 37 6.59 -3.41 1.85
C GLU A 37 7.63 -3.95 2.84
N ARG A 38 8.59 -3.13 3.28
CA ARG A 38 9.54 -3.46 4.36
C ARG A 38 8.83 -3.86 5.64
N ARG A 39 7.85 -3.09 6.12
CA ARG A 39 7.07 -3.42 7.33
C ARG A 39 6.27 -4.70 7.20
N ILE A 40 5.73 -4.96 6.01
CA ILE A 40 4.98 -6.18 5.72
C ILE A 40 5.92 -7.39 5.75
N ALA A 41 7.11 -7.28 5.15
CA ALA A 41 8.13 -8.31 5.18
C ALA A 41 8.60 -8.59 6.62
N GLU A 42 8.91 -7.55 7.41
CA GLU A 42 9.27 -7.66 8.83
C GLU A 42 8.19 -8.40 9.63
N LYS A 43 6.91 -8.06 9.43
CA LYS A 43 5.78 -8.71 10.12
C LYS A 43 5.49 -10.13 9.63
N ARG A 44 5.83 -10.46 8.39
CA ARG A 44 5.67 -11.81 7.81
C ARG A 44 6.80 -12.77 8.18
N GLY A 45 7.83 -12.30 8.89
CA GLY A 45 8.97 -13.12 9.33
C GLY A 45 10.18 -13.06 8.39
N GLY A 46 10.26 -12.03 7.53
CA GLY A 46 11.29 -11.85 6.51
C GLY A 46 12.63 -11.33 7.04
N GLY A 47 13.31 -12.13 7.86
CA GLY A 47 14.77 -12.14 7.92
C GLY A 47 15.40 -13.05 6.85
N LEU A 48 14.61 -13.58 5.90
CA LEU A 48 15.04 -14.61 4.93
C LEU A 48 15.00 -14.17 3.45
N GLU A 49 14.16 -13.20 3.04
CA GLU A 49 14.00 -12.86 1.61
C GLU A 49 15.07 -11.88 1.07
N THR A 50 15.76 -11.14 1.95
CA THR A 50 16.82 -10.19 1.55
C THR A 50 18.11 -10.84 1.05
N MET A 51 18.18 -12.18 0.94
CA MET A 51 19.33 -12.89 0.35
C MET A 51 19.13 -13.37 -1.09
N GLN A 52 17.93 -13.28 -1.68
CA GLN A 52 17.70 -13.81 -3.04
C GLN A 52 17.70 -12.76 -4.16
N GLU A 53 17.45 -11.47 -3.89
CA GLU A 53 17.53 -10.40 -4.93
C GLU A 53 18.95 -9.86 -5.17
N ALA A 54 19.98 -10.34 -4.46
CA ALA A 54 21.38 -10.01 -4.76
C ALA A 54 22.03 -10.98 -5.77
N ALA A 55 21.27 -11.92 -6.35
CA ALA A 55 21.78 -12.98 -7.22
C ALA A 55 21.19 -13.02 -8.64
N GLU A 56 20.34 -12.06 -9.05
CA GLU A 56 19.95 -11.88 -10.47
C GLU A 56 19.97 -10.41 -10.90
#